data_AF-A0A0K0CYN8-F1
#
_entry.id   AF-A0A0K0CYN8-F1
#
_cell.length_a   1.000
_cell.length_b   1.000
_cell.length_c   1.000
_cell.angle_alpha   90.00
_cell.angle_beta   90.00
_cell.angle_gamma   90.00
#
_symmetry.space_group_name_H-M   'P 1'
#
loop_
_entity.id
_entity.type
_entity.pdbx_description
1 polymer ?
#
loop_
_entity_poly.entity_id
_entity_poly.type
_entity_poly.pdbx_seq_one_letter_code
_entity_poly.pdbx_strand_id
1 'polypeptide(L)'
;MNEDGIVKTFRHDMELIAETFYTNLFCSTILRPGPNIPAGKTPLGILPSEVRVAIESMKRGTAPRPDNVTGDFLRAGGYNLHVLLAEHMTAYLQ
;
A
#
# COMPACT_ATOMS: atom_id res chain seq x y z
N MET A 1 -2.99 20.03 -17.80
CA MET A 1 -4.34 20.55 -18.08
C MET A 1 -4.87 21.05 -16.74
N ASN A 2 -5.42 22.26 -16.66
CA ASN A 2 -6.01 22.75 -15.42
C ASN A 2 -7.40 22.12 -15.19
N GLU A 3 -8.04 22.45 -14.08
CA GLU A 3 -9.37 21.93 -13.71
C GLU A 3 -10.45 22.25 -14.78
N ASP A 4 -10.28 23.35 -15.53
CA ASP A 4 -11.17 23.76 -16.63
C ASP A 4 -10.91 23.02 -17.95
N GLY A 5 -10.00 22.05 -17.97
CA GLY A 5 -9.67 21.32 -19.18
C GLY A 5 -8.77 22.09 -20.16
N ILE A 6 -8.14 23.17 -19.75
CA ILE A 6 -7.24 23.97 -20.60
C ILE A 6 -5.81 23.45 -20.47
N VAL A 7 -5.16 23.18 -21.60
CA VAL A 7 -3.75 22.78 -21.63
C VAL A 7 -2.88 24.02 -21.33
N LYS A 8 -2.05 23.93 -20.29
CA LYS A 8 -1.05 24.94 -19.95
C LYS A 8 0.32 24.47 -20.39
N THR A 9 1.10 25.37 -20.99
CA THR A 9 2.44 25.09 -21.55
C THR A 9 3.55 25.88 -20.84
N PHE A 10 3.21 26.87 -20.00
CA PHE A 10 4.17 27.57 -19.16
C PHE A 10 4.59 26.71 -17.98
N ARG A 11 5.90 26.67 -17.71
CA ARG A 11 6.47 25.87 -16.62
C ARG A 11 5.80 26.16 -15.27
N HIS A 12 5.68 27.43 -14.92
CA HIS A 12 5.09 27.84 -13.65
C HIS A 12 3.64 27.35 -13.50
N ASP A 13 2.83 27.48 -14.56
CA ASP A 13 1.46 27.00 -14.56
C ASP A 13 1.38 25.47 -14.43
N MET A 14 2.30 24.74 -15.06
CA MET A 14 2.38 23.29 -14.95
C MET A 14 2.77 22.85 -13.53
N GLU A 15 3.74 23.54 -12.91
CA GLU A 15 4.17 23.30 -11.54
C GLU A 15 3.02 23.54 -10.56
N LEU A 16 2.28 24.65 -10.72
CA LEU A 16 1.12 24.97 -9.89
C LEU A 16 0.00 23.93 -10.03
N ILE A 17 -0.26 23.46 -11.25
CA ILE A 17 -1.24 22.38 -11.50
C ILE A 17 -0.80 21.09 -10.80
N ALA A 18 0.47 20.72 -10.90
CA ALA A 18 1.00 19.51 -10.27
C ALA A 18 0.94 19.61 -8.74
N GLU A 19 1.37 20.74 -8.18
CA GLU A 19 1.33 21.01 -6.73
C GLU A 19 -0.10 20.93 -6.20
N THR A 20 -1.05 21.59 -6.86
CA THR A 20 -2.47 21.58 -6.47
C THR A 20 -3.04 20.17 -6.54
N PHE A 21 -2.76 19.43 -7.63
CA PHE A 21 -3.21 18.06 -7.81
C PHE A 21 -2.69 17.14 -6.70
N TYR A 22 -1.38 17.16 -6.41
CA TYR A 22 -0.81 16.28 -5.39
C TYR A 22 -1.22 16.69 -3.98
N THR A 23 -1.32 17.98 -3.68
CA THR A 23 -1.84 18.46 -2.40
C THR A 23 -3.26 17.95 -2.18
N ASN A 24 -4.14 18.11 -3.17
CA ASN A 24 -5.50 17.58 -3.10
C ASN A 24 -5.52 16.06 -2.98
N LEU A 25 -4.66 15.35 -3.72
CA LEU A 25 -4.58 13.88 -3.65
C LEU A 25 -4.19 13.39 -2.25
N PHE A 26 -3.17 13.98 -1.63
CA PHE A 26 -2.67 13.54 -0.33
C PHE A 26 -3.48 14.09 0.86
N CYS A 27 -4.13 15.24 0.71
CA CYS A 27 -5.05 15.78 1.71
C CYS A 27 -6.49 15.25 1.57
N SER A 28 -6.81 14.57 0.47
CA SER A 28 -8.13 13.98 0.26
C SER A 28 -8.39 12.86 1.26
N THR A 29 -9.48 13.01 2.02
CA THR A 29 -10.04 11.98 2.90
C THR A 29 -10.97 11.02 2.16
N ILE A 30 -10.99 11.05 0.82
CA ILE A 30 -11.77 10.12 0.01
C ILE A 30 -11.33 8.69 0.38
N LEU A 31 -12.24 7.94 0.98
CA LEU A 31 -12.05 6.54 1.30
C LEU A 31 -11.74 5.82 -0.01
N ARG A 32 -10.51 5.31 -0.16
CA ARG A 32 -10.17 4.46 -1.30
C ARG A 32 -11.12 3.26 -1.23
N PRO A 33 -11.91 2.98 -2.29
CA PRO A 33 -12.76 1.80 -2.30
C PRO A 33 -11.90 0.58 -1.98
N GLY A 34 -12.37 -0.25 -1.04
CA GLY A 34 -11.74 -1.53 -0.75
C GLY A 34 -11.60 -2.38 -2.02
N PRO A 35 -10.77 -3.42 -1.98
CA PRO A 35 -10.63 -4.33 -3.12
C PRO A 35 -12.00 -4.80 -3.63
N ASN A 36 -12.18 -4.82 -4.96
CA ASN A 36 -13.41 -5.31 -5.60
C ASN A 36 -13.55 -6.83 -5.37
N ILE A 37 -14.09 -7.22 -4.22
CA ILE A 37 -14.34 -8.61 -3.88
C ILE A 37 -15.69 -9.00 -4.49
N PRO A 38 -15.78 -10.08 -5.29
CA PRO A 38 -17.04 -10.54 -5.85
C PRO A 38 -18.07 -10.78 -4.75
N ALA A 39 -19.28 -10.21 -4.92
CA ALA A 39 -20.38 -10.37 -3.98
C ALA A 39 -20.63 -11.86 -3.68
N GLY A 40 -20.64 -12.21 -2.39
CA GLY A 40 -20.89 -13.58 -1.91
C GLY A 40 -19.64 -14.38 -1.50
N LYS A 41 -18.43 -13.85 -1.66
CA LYS A 41 -17.22 -14.41 -1.06
C LYS A 41 -16.67 -13.44 -0.03
N THR A 42 -17.04 -13.59 1.24
CA THR A 42 -16.26 -12.95 2.30
C THR A 42 -14.84 -13.53 2.25
N PRO A 43 -13.79 -12.71 2.09
CA PRO A 43 -12.43 -13.21 2.17
C PRO A 43 -12.23 -13.80 3.55
N LEU A 44 -11.69 -15.01 3.61
CA LEU A 44 -11.23 -15.56 4.88
C LEU A 44 -10.13 -14.65 5.41
N GLY A 45 -10.17 -14.40 6.73
CA GLY A 45 -9.11 -13.66 7.39
C GLY A 45 -7.77 -14.37 7.24
N ILE A 46 -6.70 -13.60 7.06
CA ILE A 46 -5.35 -14.13 6.93
C ILE A 46 -4.89 -14.61 8.31
N LEU A 47 -4.32 -15.81 8.36
CA LEU A 47 -3.79 -16.38 9.61
C LEU A 47 -2.34 -15.96 9.85
N PRO A 48 -1.91 -15.76 11.12
CA PRO A 48 -0.51 -15.50 11.44
C PRO A 48 0.45 -16.61 10.93
N SER A 49 -0.04 -17.85 10.83
CA SER A 49 0.73 -18.97 10.26
C SER A 49 1.00 -18.81 8.77
N GLU A 50 0.04 -18.28 8.00
CA GLU A 50 0.22 -18.01 6.57
C GLU A 50 1.24 -16.90 6.36
N VAL A 51 1.17 -15.84 7.17
CA VAL A 51 2.15 -14.75 7.17
C VAL A 51 3.56 -15.27 7.49
N ARG A 52 3.67 -16.14 8.50
CA ARG A 52 4.94 -16.77 8.85
C ARG A 52 5.52 -17.55 7.67
N VAL A 53 4.73 -18.44 7.06
CA VAL A 53 5.17 -19.26 5.92
C VAL A 53 5.58 -18.39 4.73
N ALA A 54 4.83 -17.33 4.45
CA ALA A 54 5.15 -16.38 3.39
C ALA A 54 6.51 -15.70 3.64
N ILE A 55 6.75 -15.18 4.85
CA ILE A 55 8.02 -14.55 5.24
C ILE A 55 9.18 -15.56 5.19
N GLU A 56 8.95 -16.78 5.68
CA GLU A 56 9.95 -17.85 5.65
C GLU A 56 10.34 -18.23 4.22
N SER A 57 9.39 -18.22 3.28
CA SER A 57 9.61 -18.53 1.87
C SER A 57 10.42 -17.47 1.09
N MET A 58 10.59 -16.26 1.62
CA MET A 58 11.28 -15.17 0.92
C MET A 58 12.75 -15.52 0.64
N LYS A 59 13.31 -15.07 -0.48
CA LYS A 59 14.73 -15.32 -0.76
C LYS A 59 15.62 -14.56 0.23
N ARG A 60 16.52 -15.28 0.94
CA ARG A 60 17.52 -14.68 1.84
C ARG A 60 18.59 -13.92 1.07
N GLY A 61 19.17 -12.90 1.70
CA GLY A 61 20.25 -12.11 1.08
C GLY A 61 19.80 -11.28 -0.12
N THR A 62 18.49 -11.01 -0.24
CA THR A 62 17.97 -10.08 -1.25
C THR A 62 18.34 -8.66 -0.82
N ALA A 63 18.86 -7.86 -1.75
CA ALA A 63 19.16 -6.45 -1.49
C ALA A 63 17.92 -5.72 -0.95
N PRO A 64 18.08 -4.80 0.01
CA PRO A 64 16.97 -3.99 0.49
C PRO A 64 16.27 -3.29 -0.68
N ARG A 65 14.94 -3.31 -0.66
CA ARG A 65 14.14 -2.49 -1.59
C ARG A 65 14.32 -1.00 -1.18
N PRO A 66 13.97 0.00 -2.02
CA PRO A 66 14.13 1.41 -1.66
C PRO A 66 13.44 1.86 -0.36
N ASP A 67 12.53 1.05 0.18
CA ASP A 67 11.91 1.22 1.50
C ASP A 67 12.81 0.78 2.67
N ASN A 68 14.01 0.28 2.38
CA ASN A 68 14.97 -0.30 3.32
C ASN A 68 14.44 -1.52 4.11
N VAL A 69 13.33 -2.12 3.67
CA VAL A 69 12.77 -3.32 4.30
C VAL A 69 13.34 -4.56 3.64
N THR A 70 13.93 -5.45 4.43
CA THR A 70 14.46 -6.73 3.95
C THR A 70 13.61 -7.89 4.44
N GLY A 71 13.67 -9.03 3.73
CA GLY A 71 13.04 -10.26 4.21
C GLY A 71 13.61 -10.73 5.56
N ASP A 72 14.88 -10.43 5.85
CA ASP A 72 15.50 -10.79 7.11
C ASP A 72 15.03 -9.90 8.28
N PHE A 73 14.72 -8.63 8.00
CA PHE A 73 14.02 -7.76 8.95
C PHE A 73 12.63 -8.32 9.32
N LEU A 74 11.87 -8.79 8.33
CA LEU A 74 10.56 -9.40 8.56
C LEU A 74 10.66 -10.72 9.35
N ARG A 75 11.71 -11.53 9.11
CA ARG A 75 11.98 -12.73 9.91
C ARG A 75 12.31 -12.42 11.36
N ALA A 76 13.05 -11.34 11.61
CA ALA A 76 13.44 -10.94 12.96
C ALA A 76 12.26 -10.47 13.81
N GLY A 77 11.16 -10.00 13.20
CA GLY A 77 9.99 -9.50 13.92
C GLY A 77 9.16 -10.56 14.66
N GLY A 78 9.34 -11.85 14.35
CA GLY A 78 8.74 -12.97 15.08
C GLY A 78 7.21 -12.96 15.11
N TYR A 79 6.63 -13.70 16.07
CA TYR A 79 5.18 -13.97 16.12
C TYR A 79 4.32 -12.71 16.23
N ASN A 80 4.72 -11.73 17.03
CA ASN A 80 3.96 -10.48 17.20
C ASN A 80 3.82 -9.71 15.88
N LEU A 81 4.88 -9.67 15.07
CA LEU A 81 4.83 -9.07 13.74
C LEU A 81 3.89 -9.86 12.81
N HIS A 82 3.90 -11.19 12.88
CA HIS A 82 3.00 -12.02 12.08
C HIS A 82 1.52 -11.76 12.40
N VAL A 83 1.17 -11.60 13.67
CA VAL A 83 -0.19 -11.25 14.11
C VAL A 83 -0.59 -9.88 13.60
N LEU A 84 0.25 -8.86 13.80
CA LEU A 84 -0.03 -7.49 13.37
C LEU A 84 -0.24 -7.40 11.85
N LEU A 85 0.60 -8.09 11.07
CA LEU A 85 0.47 -8.14 9.61
C LEU A 85 -0.81 -8.89 9.19
N ALA A 86 -1.15 -9.99 9.85
CA ALA A 86 -2.37 -10.75 9.56
C ALA A 86 -3.64 -9.91 9.81
N GLU A 87 -3.69 -9.19 10.93
CA GLU A 87 -4.79 -8.27 11.25
C GLU A 87 -4.89 -7.13 10.24
N HIS A 88 -3.77 -6.47 9.94
CA HIS A 88 -3.75 -5.36 8.98
C HIS A 88 -4.15 -5.79 7.57
N MET A 89 -3.65 -6.94 7.09
CA MET A 89 -4.03 -7.46 5.77
C MET A 89 -5.47 -7.95 5.73
N THR A 90 -5.98 -8.53 6.82
CA THR A 90 -7.39 -8.93 6.93
C THR A 90 -8.30 -7.71 6.88
N ALA A 91 -7.97 -6.64 7.60
CA ALA A 91 -8.72 -5.38 7.57
C ALA A 91 -8.71 -4.73 6.17
N TYR A 92 -7.62 -4.89 5.41
CA TYR A 92 -7.56 -4.40 4.03
C TYR A 92 -8.48 -5.16 3.06
N LEU A 93 -8.79 -6.43 3.37
CA LEU A 93 -9.67 -7.28 2.56
C LEU A 93 -11.14 -7.15 2.95
N GLN A 94 -11.49 -6.35 3.95
CA GLN A 94 -12.87 -6.14 4.42
C GLN A 94 -13.34 -4.74 4.07
#